data_AF-A0A7Y2ZIW8-F1
#
_entry.id   AF-A0A7Y2ZIW8-F1
#
_cell.length_a   1.000
_cell.length_b   1.000
_cell.length_c   1.000
_cell.angle_alpha   90.00
_cell.angle_beta   90.00
_cell.angle_gamma   90.00
#
_symmetry.space_group_name_H-M   'P 1'
#
loop_
_entity.id
_entity.type
_entity.pdbx_description
1 polymer ?
#
loop_
_entity_poly.entity_id
_entity_poly.type
_entity_poly.pdbx_seq_one_letter_code
_entity_poly.pdbx_strand_id
1 'polypeptide(L)'
;SYVVLQENGRYGGADAPAEIALTQGVQSVDAVGAVLVAWHETPVEQLFVDEAQTVPFTGTIVPAVSGTPGRAVAADGTVYTSLFGDAAESGAPLTAMAFGEGLPGTFGQFIVVTSVLLFAVSTAISWSYYGDRCANYLFGPGAIRPYKAVFVAMHFVGAVAPLAVVWSLGDVALAIVIVPNLIALLLLSGQVREETRSYFARKPWEKQPKKP
;
A
#
# COMPACT_ATOMS: atom_id res chain seq x y z
N SER A 1 2.10 1.30 15.56
CA SER A 1 1.31 2.52 15.27
C SER A 1 0.08 2.51 16.16
N TYR A 2 -0.80 3.51 16.06
CA TYR A 2 -2.03 3.57 16.85
C TYR A 2 -3.24 3.73 15.93
N VAL A 3 -4.34 3.06 16.26
CA VAL A 3 -5.60 3.18 15.54
C VAL A 3 -6.74 3.48 16.50
N VAL A 4 -7.75 4.20 16.03
CA VAL A 4 -8.96 4.50 16.79
C VAL A 4 -10.18 3.89 16.12
N LEU A 5 -11.06 3.28 16.91
CA LEU A 5 -12.37 2.83 16.40
C LEU A 5 -13.27 4.04 16.16
N GLN A 6 -13.66 4.28 14.91
CA GLN A 6 -14.55 5.36 14.52
C GLN A 6 -16.02 4.93 14.61
N GLU A 7 -16.95 5.90 14.66
CA GLU A 7 -18.41 5.65 14.71
C GLU A 7 -18.94 4.80 13.55
N ASN A 8 -18.22 4.78 12.42
CA ASN A 8 -18.56 3.99 11.23
C ASN A 8 -18.13 2.50 11.35
N GLY A 9 -17.60 2.07 12.50
CA GLY A 9 -17.13 0.71 12.75
C GLY A 9 -15.79 0.37 12.08
N ARG A 10 -15.10 1.36 11.50
CA ARG A 10 -13.77 1.19 10.89
C ARG A 10 -12.68 1.75 11.80
N TYR A 11 -11.49 1.19 11.69
CA TYR A 11 -10.30 1.73 12.32
C TYR A 11 -9.71 2.86 11.46
N GLY A 12 -9.35 3.97 12.10
CA GLY A 12 -8.58 5.05 11.48
C GLY A 12 -7.27 5.28 12.22
N GLY A 13 -6.26 5.86 11.56
CA GLY A 13 -5.00 6.23 12.21
C GLY A 13 -5.22 7.23 13.34
N ALA A 14 -4.47 7.06 14.44
CA ALA A 14 -4.53 7.91 15.62
C ALA A 14 -3.14 8.34 16.09
N ASP A 15 -3.09 9.47 16.78
CA ASP A 15 -1.90 9.88 17.53
C ASP A 15 -1.68 8.99 18.76
N ALA A 16 -0.46 8.99 19.27
CA ALA A 16 -0.11 8.24 20.47
C ALA A 16 -0.93 8.74 21.68
N PRO A 17 -1.73 7.88 22.34
CA PRO A 17 -2.47 8.27 23.53
C PRO A 17 -1.53 8.44 24.72
N ALA A 18 -2.00 9.05 25.81
CA ALA A 18 -1.18 9.16 27.03
C ALA A 18 -0.87 7.77 27.62
N GLU A 19 -1.90 6.91 27.69
CA GLU A 19 -1.84 5.58 28.28
C GLU A 19 -2.85 4.65 27.59
N ILE A 20 -2.49 3.37 27.45
CA ILE A 20 -3.38 2.31 26.95
C ILE A 20 -3.45 1.22 28.01
N ALA A 21 -4.64 0.97 28.56
CA ALA A 21 -4.84 -0.08 29.54
C ALA A 21 -5.17 -1.42 28.85
N LEU A 22 -4.52 -2.49 29.31
CA LEU A 22 -4.74 -3.85 28.86
C LEU A 22 -5.09 -4.75 30.04
N THR A 23 -6.07 -5.62 29.82
CA THR A 23 -6.48 -6.63 30.78
C THR A 23 -6.39 -8.00 30.12
N GLN A 24 -5.61 -8.91 30.70
CA GLN A 24 -5.40 -10.26 30.13
C GLN A 24 -4.90 -10.23 28.67
N GLY A 25 -4.02 -9.27 28.36
CA GLY A 25 -3.44 -9.08 27.04
C GLY A 25 -4.36 -8.39 26.04
N VAL A 26 -5.65 -8.27 26.35
CA VAL A 26 -6.65 -7.64 25.48
C VAL A 26 -6.71 -6.14 25.80
N GLN A 27 -6.71 -5.33 24.75
CA GLN A 27 -6.88 -3.90 24.85
C GLN A 27 -8.33 -3.59 25.24
N SER A 28 -8.56 -2.75 26.25
CA SER A 28 -9.92 -2.34 26.60
C SER A 28 -10.54 -1.55 25.43
N VAL A 29 -11.47 -2.19 24.71
CA VAL A 29 -12.23 -1.60 23.59
C VAL A 29 -13.60 -1.12 24.10
N ASP A 30 -13.62 -0.39 25.22
CA ASP A 30 -14.89 -0.13 25.90
C ASP A 30 -15.69 1.05 25.31
N ALA A 31 -15.19 1.77 24.30
CA ALA A 31 -15.94 2.82 23.61
C ALA A 31 -15.39 3.18 22.22
N VAL A 32 -16.27 3.67 21.33
CA VAL A 32 -15.88 4.42 20.12
C VAL A 32 -14.97 5.58 20.53
N GLY A 33 -13.81 5.72 19.88
CA GLY A 33 -12.77 6.68 20.28
C GLY A 33 -11.60 6.09 21.07
N ALA A 34 -11.65 4.82 21.47
CA ALA A 34 -10.52 4.14 22.11
C ALA A 34 -9.35 3.97 21.13
N VAL A 35 -8.15 4.37 21.56
CA VAL A 35 -6.92 4.24 20.78
C VAL A 35 -6.21 2.94 21.13
N LEU A 36 -5.96 2.12 20.12
CA LEU A 36 -5.41 0.79 20.21
C LEU A 36 -4.00 0.75 19.61
N VAL A 37 -3.13 -0.07 20.20
CA VAL A 37 -1.88 -0.50 19.60
C VAL A 37 -2.19 -1.29 18.33
N ALA A 38 -1.57 -0.89 17.23
CA ALA A 38 -1.81 -1.46 15.92
C ALA A 38 -0.51 -1.77 15.18
N TRP A 39 -0.61 -2.75 14.29
CA TRP A 39 0.38 -3.09 13.28
C TRP A 39 -0.27 -3.08 11.90
N HIS A 40 0.33 -2.41 10.92
CA HIS A 40 -0.26 -2.21 9.58
C HIS A 40 -1.75 -1.81 9.60
N GLU A 41 -2.11 -0.83 10.45
CA GLU A 41 -3.48 -0.30 10.61
C GLU A 41 -4.51 -1.30 11.15
N THR A 42 -4.06 -2.49 11.56
CA THR A 42 -4.87 -3.52 12.21
C THR A 42 -4.53 -3.55 13.70
N PRO A 43 -5.53 -3.50 14.61
CA PRO A 43 -5.26 -3.59 16.04
C PRO A 43 -4.63 -4.93 16.38
N VAL A 44 -3.64 -4.92 17.27
CA VAL A 44 -3.07 -6.15 17.83
C VAL A 44 -4.08 -6.73 18.81
N GLU A 45 -4.54 -7.95 18.58
CA GLU A 45 -5.63 -8.55 19.36
C GLU A 45 -5.20 -8.82 20.81
N GLN A 46 -4.00 -9.36 20.99
CA GLN A 46 -3.50 -9.74 22.31
C GLN A 46 -1.99 -9.48 22.45
N LEU A 47 -1.58 -9.01 23.64
CA LEU A 47 -0.18 -8.77 24.00
C LEU A 47 0.26 -9.65 25.18
N PHE A 48 1.50 -10.13 25.11
CA PHE A 48 2.15 -11.06 26.03
C PHE A 48 3.49 -10.51 26.51
N VAL A 49 3.94 -10.98 27.69
CA VAL A 49 5.24 -10.59 28.26
C VAL A 49 6.39 -11.47 27.77
N ASP A 50 6.10 -12.63 27.19
CA ASP A 50 7.05 -13.61 26.70
C ASP A 50 6.86 -13.93 25.20
N GLU A 51 7.96 -14.28 24.53
CA GLU A 51 7.95 -14.63 23.11
C GLU A 51 7.15 -15.91 22.82
N ALA A 52 7.06 -16.82 23.79
CA ALA A 52 6.25 -18.03 23.68
C ALA A 52 4.73 -17.76 23.82
N GLN A 53 4.34 -16.50 24.03
CA GLN A 53 2.96 -16.05 24.18
C GLN A 53 2.16 -16.83 25.23
N THR A 54 2.79 -17.16 26.35
CA THR A 54 2.17 -17.97 27.41
C THR A 54 1.55 -17.13 28.52
N VAL A 55 2.07 -15.93 28.75
CA VAL A 55 1.64 -15.05 29.84
C VAL A 55 1.09 -13.73 29.27
N PRO A 56 -0.24 -13.53 29.30
CA PRO A 56 -0.85 -12.33 28.77
C PRO A 56 -0.53 -11.10 29.64
N PHE A 57 -0.22 -9.98 28.99
CA PHE A 57 0.13 -8.74 29.68
C PHE A 57 -1.11 -8.07 30.30
N THR A 58 -1.04 -7.74 31.59
CA THR A 58 -2.08 -6.95 32.27
C THR A 58 -1.45 -5.73 32.90
N GLY A 59 -1.85 -4.53 32.46
CA GLY A 59 -1.23 -3.29 32.88
C GLY A 59 -1.47 -2.14 31.91
N THR A 60 -0.58 -1.16 31.93
CA THR A 60 -0.70 0.07 31.13
C THR A 60 0.50 0.23 30.22
N ILE A 61 0.27 0.49 28.94
CA ILE A 61 1.30 0.87 27.97
C ILE A 61 1.35 2.39 27.92
N VAL A 62 2.53 2.94 28.17
CA VAL A 62 2.85 4.36 28.02
C VAL A 62 3.66 4.51 26.72
N PRO A 63 3.09 5.13 25.68
CA PRO A 63 3.81 5.41 24.43
C PRO A 63 5.08 6.23 24.62
N ALA A 64 5.99 6.13 23.65
CA ALA A 64 7.18 6.97 23.63
C ALA A 64 6.78 8.43 23.37
N VAL A 65 7.21 9.35 24.23
CA VAL A 65 6.96 10.80 24.10
C VAL A 65 8.30 11.52 24.14
N SER A 66 8.57 12.40 23.16
CA SER A 66 9.77 13.26 23.00
C SER A 66 10.88 13.05 24.04
N GLY A 67 11.78 12.11 23.78
CA GLY A 67 12.97 11.83 24.60
C GLY A 67 12.81 10.76 25.68
N THR A 68 11.60 10.26 25.91
CA THR A 68 11.33 9.15 26.85
C THR A 68 10.93 7.90 26.06
N PRO A 69 11.65 6.77 26.21
CA PRO A 69 11.25 5.51 25.58
C PRO A 69 9.91 5.04 26.13
N GLY A 70 9.09 4.46 25.25
CA GLY A 70 7.83 3.85 25.65
C GLY A 70 8.07 2.67 26.59
N ARG A 71 7.14 2.44 27.52
CA ARG A 71 7.25 1.38 28.52
C ARG A 71 5.88 0.79 28.83
N ALA A 72 5.85 -0.50 29.11
CA ALA A 72 4.67 -1.19 29.60
C ALA A 72 4.84 -1.45 31.10
N VAL A 73 3.90 -0.99 31.92
CA VAL A 73 3.90 -1.18 33.37
C VAL A 73 2.80 -2.18 33.73
N ALA A 74 3.18 -3.36 34.19
CA ALA A 74 2.23 -4.36 34.63
C ALA A 74 1.55 -3.99 35.95
N ALA A 75 0.42 -4.63 36.27
CA ALA A 75 -0.35 -4.36 37.49
C ALA A 75 0.43 -4.63 38.80
N ASP A 76 1.47 -5.45 38.73
CA ASP A 76 2.40 -5.75 39.83
C ASP A 76 3.54 -4.72 39.97
N GLY A 77 3.61 -3.73 39.08
CA GLY A 77 4.65 -2.71 39.01
C GLY A 77 5.86 -3.09 38.16
N THR A 78 5.89 -4.28 37.56
CA THR A 78 6.99 -4.71 36.67
C THR A 78 6.99 -3.89 35.38
N VAL A 79 8.16 -3.37 34.99
CA VAL A 79 8.33 -2.58 33.78
C VAL A 79 8.91 -3.44 32.66
N TYR A 80 8.20 -3.51 31.54
CA TYR A 80 8.61 -4.19 30.32
C TYR A 80 8.97 -3.17 29.23
N THR A 81 10.06 -3.43 28.52
CA THR A 81 10.54 -2.64 27.38
C THR A 81 10.02 -3.16 26.04
N SER A 82 9.53 -4.40 26.01
CA SER A 82 8.98 -5.08 24.83
C SER A 82 7.81 -5.96 25.25
N LEU A 83 6.78 -5.99 24.40
CA LEU A 83 5.66 -6.93 24.48
C LEU A 83 5.60 -7.71 23.17
N PHE A 84 5.08 -8.92 23.22
CA PHE A 84 4.94 -9.83 22.09
C PHE A 84 3.47 -9.98 21.74
N GLY A 85 3.15 -10.19 20.47
CA GLY A 85 1.78 -10.42 20.03
C GLY A 85 1.74 -10.70 18.55
N ASP A 86 0.66 -11.31 18.10
CA ASP A 86 0.48 -11.61 16.69
C ASP A 86 0.26 -10.32 15.90
N ALA A 87 1.07 -10.16 14.85
CA ALA A 87 1.04 -9.01 13.97
C ALA A 87 0.39 -9.42 12.66
N ALA A 88 -0.62 -8.66 12.23
CA ALA A 88 -1.23 -8.87 10.92
C ALA A 88 -0.23 -8.55 9.81
N GLU A 89 0.04 -9.53 8.94
CA GLU A 89 0.81 -9.30 7.72
C GLU A 89 0.02 -8.45 6.71
N SER A 90 0.70 -7.78 5.78
CA SER A 90 0.05 -6.93 4.77
C SER A 90 0.52 -7.20 3.35
N GLY A 91 -0.36 -6.99 2.36
CA GLY A 91 -0.01 -7.09 0.94
C GLY A 91 0.24 -8.53 0.45
N ALA A 92 1.37 -8.74 -0.23
CA ALA A 92 1.69 -10.02 -0.87
C ALA A 92 1.91 -11.17 0.14
N PRO A 93 2.65 -11.00 1.27
CA PRO A 93 2.77 -12.01 2.32
C PRO A 93 1.43 -12.48 2.87
N LEU A 94 0.50 -11.56 3.18
CA LEU A 94 -0.84 -11.90 3.67
C LEU A 94 -1.60 -12.78 2.68
N THR A 95 -1.56 -12.43 1.39
CA THR A 95 -2.22 -13.21 0.34
C THR A 95 -1.57 -14.60 0.20
N ALA A 96 -0.25 -14.69 0.31
CA ALA A 96 0.48 -15.94 0.28
C ALA A 96 0.10 -16.87 1.46
N MET A 97 -0.03 -16.32 2.67
CA MET A 97 -0.49 -17.07 3.84
C MET A 97 -1.93 -17.56 3.67
N ALA A 98 -2.84 -16.68 3.25
CA ALA A 98 -4.25 -17.04 3.02
C ALA A 98 -4.40 -18.17 1.99
N PHE A 99 -3.60 -18.16 0.91
CA PHE A 99 -3.60 -19.24 -0.07
C PHE A 99 -2.93 -20.52 0.45
N GLY A 100 -1.97 -20.41 1.36
CA GLY A 100 -1.37 -21.56 2.04
C GLY A 100 -2.32 -22.28 2.99
N GLU A 101 -3.24 -21.53 3.62
CA GLU A 101 -4.31 -22.12 4.45
C GLU A 101 -5.47 -22.65 3.62
N GLY A 102 -5.87 -21.93 2.56
CA GLY A 102 -7.03 -22.27 1.74
C GLY A 102 -6.83 -23.40 0.74
N LEU A 103 -5.58 -23.74 0.39
CA LEU A 103 -5.25 -24.80 -0.56
C LEU A 103 -4.43 -25.91 0.12
N PRO A 104 -4.59 -27.18 -0.30
CA PRO A 104 -3.84 -28.28 0.29
C PRO A 104 -2.32 -28.15 0.03
N GLY A 105 -1.55 -28.11 1.10
CA GLY A 105 -0.09 -28.06 1.08
C GLY A 105 0.49 -26.67 0.76
N THR A 106 1.81 -26.61 0.54
CA THR A 106 2.53 -25.34 0.29
C THR A 106 2.33 -24.79 -1.12
N PHE A 107 1.54 -25.46 -1.98
CA PHE A 107 1.35 -25.09 -3.38
C PHE A 107 0.65 -23.74 -3.55
N GLY A 108 -0.29 -23.40 -2.66
CA GLY A 108 -1.00 -22.11 -2.71
C GLY A 108 -0.05 -20.92 -2.58
N GLN A 109 0.93 -21.00 -1.69
CA GLN A 109 1.94 -19.96 -1.51
C GLN A 109 2.80 -19.78 -2.78
N PHE A 110 3.23 -20.88 -3.42
CA PHE A 110 4.04 -20.81 -4.65
C PHE A 110 3.28 -20.19 -5.83
N ILE A 111 1.97 -20.42 -5.93
CA ILE A 111 1.13 -19.76 -6.94
C ILE A 111 1.22 -18.24 -6.76
N VAL A 112 0.96 -17.75 -5.54
CA VAL A 112 0.95 -16.31 -5.25
C VAL A 112 2.31 -15.68 -5.55
N VAL A 113 3.41 -16.28 -5.08
CA VAL A 113 4.75 -15.76 -5.33
C VAL A 113 5.06 -15.69 -6.83
N THR A 114 4.71 -16.73 -7.58
CA THR A 114 4.94 -16.76 -9.04
C THR A 114 4.09 -15.73 -9.76
N SER A 115 2.82 -15.57 -9.37
CA SER A 115 1.91 -14.56 -9.94
C SER A 115 2.41 -13.14 -9.68
N VAL A 116 2.83 -12.84 -8.44
CA VAL A 116 3.39 -11.52 -8.09
C VAL A 116 4.65 -11.23 -8.89
N LEU A 117 5.54 -12.21 -9.06
CA LEU A 117 6.75 -12.06 -9.88
C LEU A 117 6.41 -11.72 -11.34
N LEU A 118 5.50 -12.48 -11.97
CA LEU A 118 5.09 -12.27 -13.35
C LEU A 118 4.40 -10.90 -13.54
N PHE A 119 3.59 -10.49 -12.58
CA PHE A 119 2.92 -9.19 -12.59
C PHE A 119 3.90 -8.02 -12.41
N ALA A 120 4.88 -8.18 -11.52
CA ALA A 120 5.94 -7.18 -11.33
C ALA A 120 6.76 -7.00 -12.62
N VAL A 121 7.14 -8.11 -13.28
CA VAL A 121 7.90 -8.07 -14.54
C VAL A 121 7.09 -7.42 -15.68
N SER A 122 5.82 -7.80 -15.85
CA SER A 122 4.98 -7.23 -16.91
C SER A 122 4.74 -5.73 -16.72
N THR A 123 4.56 -5.31 -15.46
CA THR A 123 4.44 -3.90 -15.07
C THR A 123 5.75 -3.16 -15.36
N ALA A 124 6.90 -3.69 -14.93
CA ALA A 124 8.21 -3.08 -15.17
C ALA A 124 8.50 -2.88 -16.67
N ILE A 125 8.15 -3.86 -17.52
CA ILE A 125 8.32 -3.74 -18.98
C ILE A 125 7.46 -2.60 -19.54
N SER A 126 6.20 -2.53 -19.12
CA SER A 126 5.25 -1.50 -19.58
C SER A 126 5.71 -0.09 -19.19
N TRP A 127 6.10 0.10 -17.92
CA TRP A 127 6.60 1.39 -17.43
C TRP A 127 7.96 1.78 -18.02
N SER A 128 8.84 0.80 -18.26
CA SER A 128 10.09 1.03 -18.99
C SER A 128 9.82 1.57 -20.40
N TYR A 129 8.85 0.97 -21.11
CA TYR A 129 8.47 1.41 -22.44
C TYR A 129 7.84 2.82 -22.45
N TYR A 130 6.94 3.12 -21.49
CA TYR A 130 6.35 4.46 -21.40
C TYR A 130 7.42 5.52 -21.15
N GLY A 131 8.32 5.30 -20.20
CA GLY A 131 9.38 6.28 -19.93
C GLY A 131 10.43 6.37 -21.05
N ASP A 132 10.70 5.28 -21.80
CA ASP A 132 11.50 5.32 -23.04
C ASP A 132 10.90 6.32 -24.04
N ARG A 133 9.57 6.25 -24.27
CA ARG A 133 8.87 7.20 -25.15
C ARG A 133 8.90 8.63 -24.63
N CYS A 134 8.74 8.84 -23.32
CA CYS A 134 8.84 10.17 -22.71
C CYS A 134 10.26 10.75 -22.82
N ALA A 135 11.30 9.95 -22.54
CA ALA A 135 12.69 10.37 -22.66
C ALA A 135 13.06 10.70 -24.11
N ASN A 136 12.60 9.91 -25.07
CA ASN A 136 12.79 10.19 -26.48
C ASN A 136 12.07 11.47 -26.93
N TYR A 137 10.87 11.74 -26.42
CA TYR A 137 10.13 12.96 -26.74
C TYR A 137 10.82 14.23 -26.19
N LEU A 138 11.33 14.17 -24.96
CA LEU A 138 11.93 15.32 -24.29
C LEU A 138 13.38 15.59 -24.72
N PHE A 139 14.19 14.53 -24.87
CA PHE A 139 15.65 14.62 -25.01
C PHE A 139 16.18 13.94 -26.28
N GLY A 140 15.29 13.37 -27.10
CA GLY A 140 15.64 12.68 -28.33
C GLY A 140 16.15 11.25 -28.14
N PRO A 141 16.51 10.56 -29.25
CA PRO A 141 16.83 9.13 -29.24
C PRO A 141 18.07 8.75 -28.41
N GLY A 142 19.01 9.68 -28.24
CA GLY A 142 20.23 9.45 -27.47
C GLY A 142 19.99 9.24 -25.97
N ALA A 143 18.86 9.74 -25.44
CA ALA A 143 18.53 9.66 -24.02
C ALA A 143 17.91 8.32 -23.59
N ILE A 144 17.53 7.46 -24.55
CA ILE A 144 16.86 6.17 -24.28
C ILE A 144 17.75 5.22 -23.47
N ARG A 145 19.02 5.07 -23.88
CA ARG A 145 19.98 4.19 -23.21
C ARG A 145 20.29 4.64 -21.77
N PRO A 146 20.64 5.91 -21.49
CA PRO A 146 20.87 6.34 -20.11
C PRO A 146 19.59 6.25 -19.27
N TYR A 147 18.41 6.55 -19.83
CA TYR A 147 17.14 6.34 -19.12
C TYR A 147 16.95 4.88 -18.68
N LYS A 148 17.15 3.91 -19.59
CA LYS A 148 17.01 2.47 -19.25
C LYS A 148 17.99 2.03 -18.17
N ALA A 149 19.23 2.55 -18.20
CA ALA A 149 20.21 2.27 -17.15
C ALA A 149 19.74 2.79 -15.78
N VAL A 150 19.24 4.03 -15.72
CA VAL A 150 18.67 4.61 -14.50
C VAL A 150 17.43 3.84 -14.04
N PHE A 151 16.54 3.45 -14.96
CA PHE A 151 15.33 2.68 -14.65
C PHE A 151 15.66 1.34 -13.97
N VAL A 152 16.66 0.62 -14.47
CA VAL A 152 17.13 -0.63 -13.84
C VAL A 152 17.76 -0.35 -12.48
N ALA A 153 18.58 0.69 -12.34
CA ALA A 153 19.15 1.07 -11.05
C ALA A 153 18.06 1.40 -10.01
N MET A 154 16.99 2.08 -10.41
CA MET A 154 15.85 2.40 -9.54
C MET A 154 15.08 1.17 -9.05
N HIS A 155 15.11 0.04 -9.78
CA HIS A 155 14.51 -1.22 -9.28
C HIS A 155 15.27 -1.74 -8.06
N PHE A 156 16.60 -1.62 -8.04
CA PHE A 156 17.39 -1.99 -6.85
C PHE A 156 17.08 -1.09 -5.66
N VAL A 157 16.94 0.21 -5.90
CA VAL A 157 16.53 1.17 -4.86
C VAL A 157 15.14 0.82 -4.32
N GLY A 158 14.19 0.49 -5.21
CA GLY A 158 12.84 0.07 -4.83
C GLY A 158 12.81 -1.22 -4.00
N ALA A 159 13.75 -2.14 -4.22
CA ALA A 159 13.84 -3.38 -3.46
C ALA A 159 14.33 -3.20 -2.00
N VAL A 160 15.03 -2.10 -1.71
CA VAL A 160 15.54 -1.80 -0.36
C VAL A 160 14.81 -0.65 0.34
N ALA A 161 14.00 0.12 -0.40
CA ALA A 161 13.24 1.23 0.14
C ALA A 161 12.02 0.73 0.94
N PRO A 162 11.62 1.43 2.03
CA PRO A 162 10.40 1.11 2.74
C PRO A 162 9.15 1.23 1.84
N LEU A 163 8.27 0.23 1.89
CA LEU A 163 7.08 0.15 1.05
C LEU A 163 6.21 1.42 1.12
N ALA A 164 6.00 1.98 2.32
CA ALA A 164 5.21 3.19 2.52
C ALA A 164 5.80 4.41 1.77
N VAL A 165 7.12 4.52 1.70
CA VAL A 165 7.81 5.60 0.98
C VAL A 165 7.62 5.43 -0.52
N VAL A 166 7.71 4.20 -1.03
CA VAL A 166 7.49 3.89 -2.46
C VAL A 166 6.07 4.25 -2.89
N TRP A 167 5.05 3.90 -2.09
CA TRP A 167 3.67 4.28 -2.35
C TRP A 167 3.47 5.80 -2.33
N SER A 168 3.97 6.47 -1.30
CA SER A 168 3.84 7.93 -1.17
C SER A 168 4.48 8.66 -2.36
N LEU A 169 5.66 8.22 -2.80
CA LEU A 169 6.33 8.79 -3.98
C LEU A 169 5.54 8.49 -5.26
N GLY A 170 4.99 7.28 -5.39
CA GLY A 170 4.14 6.86 -6.50
C GLY A 170 2.91 7.75 -6.64
N ASP A 171 2.22 8.02 -5.54
CA ASP A 171 1.02 8.87 -5.54
C ASP A 171 1.32 10.31 -5.98
N VAL A 172 2.43 10.88 -5.50
CA VAL A 172 2.88 12.22 -5.92
C VAL A 172 3.23 12.24 -7.40
N ALA A 173 4.01 11.27 -7.87
CA ALA A 173 4.40 11.18 -9.28
C ALA A 173 3.17 11.00 -10.19
N LEU A 174 2.21 10.17 -9.76
CA LEU A 174 0.98 9.93 -10.49
C LEU A 174 0.10 11.18 -10.52
N ALA A 175 0.00 11.93 -9.43
CA ALA A 175 -0.72 13.20 -9.39
C ALA A 175 -0.14 14.22 -10.39
N ILE A 176 1.19 14.31 -10.49
CA ILE A 176 1.87 15.21 -11.45
C ILE A 176 1.52 14.85 -12.90
N VAL A 177 1.33 13.57 -13.22
CA VAL A 177 0.95 13.11 -14.58
C VAL A 177 -0.54 13.29 -14.84
N ILE A 178 -1.38 12.93 -13.88
CA ILE A 178 -2.85 12.91 -14.03
C ILE A 178 -3.40 14.33 -14.16
N VAL A 179 -2.96 15.27 -13.33
CA VAL A 179 -3.51 16.64 -13.29
C VAL A 179 -3.46 17.34 -14.66
N PRO A 180 -2.31 17.48 -15.34
CA PRO A 180 -2.25 18.14 -16.65
C PRO A 180 -3.03 17.36 -17.72
N ASN A 181 -3.01 16.02 -17.68
CA ASN A 181 -3.75 15.20 -18.64
C ASN A 181 -5.27 15.41 -18.50
N LEU A 182 -5.79 15.42 -17.27
CA LEU A 182 -7.20 15.68 -17.01
C LEU A 182 -7.61 17.09 -17.47
N ILE A 183 -6.79 18.11 -17.21
CA ILE A 183 -7.06 19.48 -17.70
C ILE A 183 -7.14 19.49 -19.23
N ALA A 184 -6.17 18.87 -19.91
CA ALA A 184 -6.17 18.79 -21.37
C ALA A 184 -7.41 18.08 -21.92
N LEU A 185 -7.81 16.96 -21.32
CA LEU A 185 -9.01 16.22 -21.71
C LEU A 185 -10.28 17.04 -21.53
N LEU A 186 -10.40 17.81 -20.44
CA LEU A 186 -11.56 18.68 -20.21
C LEU A 186 -11.64 19.79 -21.28
N LEU A 187 -10.51 20.42 -21.61
CA LEU A 187 -10.46 21.46 -22.64
C LEU A 187 -10.75 20.89 -24.05
N LEU A 188 -10.25 19.69 -24.35
CA LEU A 188 -10.42 19.03 -25.64
C LEU A 188 -11.76 18.27 -25.78
N SER A 189 -12.54 18.14 -24.70
CA SER A 189 -13.78 17.37 -24.69
C SER A 189 -14.78 17.80 -25.78
N GLY A 190 -14.84 19.10 -26.09
CA GLY A 190 -15.65 19.64 -27.19
C GLY A 190 -15.20 19.15 -28.56
N GLN A 191 -13.89 19.20 -28.84
CA GLN A 191 -13.32 18.72 -30.12
C GLN A 191 -13.50 17.22 -30.28
N VAL A 192 -13.27 16.45 -29.21
CA VAL A 192 -13.48 14.99 -29.23
C VAL A 192 -14.93 14.66 -29.57
N ARG A 193 -15.91 15.42 -29.04
CA ARG A 193 -17.32 15.24 -29.36
C ARG A 193 -17.62 15.51 -30.84
N GLU A 194 -17.04 16.55 -31.41
CA GLU A 194 -17.19 16.88 -32.84
C GLU A 194 -16.59 15.80 -33.74
N GLU A 195 -15.34 15.41 -33.48
CA GLU A 195 -14.65 14.35 -34.23
C GLU A 195 -15.37 13.01 -34.12
N THR A 196 -15.87 12.67 -32.93
CA THR A 196 -16.67 11.46 -32.72
C THR A 196 -17.94 11.50 -33.57
N ARG A 197 -18.69 12.61 -33.56
CA ARG A 197 -19.90 12.78 -34.39
C ARG A 197 -19.57 12.69 -35.89
N SER A 198 -18.49 13.32 -36.33
CA SER A 198 -17.99 13.25 -37.71
C SER A 198 -17.59 11.83 -38.13
N TYR A 199 -16.90 11.11 -37.26
CA TYR A 199 -16.53 9.71 -37.47
C TYR A 199 -17.76 8.82 -37.69
N PHE A 200 -18.77 8.94 -36.82
CA PHE A 200 -19.99 8.15 -36.98
C PHE A 200 -20.84 8.59 -38.19
N ALA A 201 -20.83 9.87 -38.55
CA ALA A 201 -21.51 10.37 -39.75
C ALA A 201 -20.91 9.83 -41.05
N ARG A 202 -19.59 9.60 -41.09
CA ARG A 202 -18.89 9.04 -42.25
C ARG A 202 -19.17 7.57 -42.51
N LYS A 203 -19.80 6.87 -41.54
CA LYS A 203 -20.12 5.43 -41.59
C LYS A 203 -19.02 4.58 -42.23
N PRO A 204 -17.76 4.64 -41.76
CA PRO A 204 -16.64 3.90 -42.36
C PRO A 204 -16.82 2.37 -42.40
N TRP A 205 -17.81 1.84 -41.66
CA TRP A 205 -18.19 0.43 -41.65
C TRP A 205 -19.20 0.03 -42.75
N GLU A 206 -19.82 0.98 -43.46
CA GLU A 206 -20.61 0.69 -44.66
C GLU A 206 -19.67 0.60 -45.88
N LYS A 207 -19.70 -0.53 -46.61
CA LYS A 207 -18.93 -0.69 -47.86
C LYS A 207 -19.42 0.33 -48.88
N GLN A 208 -18.63 1.36 -49.18
CA GLN A 208 -18.98 2.33 -50.21
C GLN A 208 -19.07 1.62 -51.58
N PRO A 209 -20.10 1.89 -52.39
CA PRO A 209 -20.17 1.34 -53.73
C PRO A 209 -18.95 1.83 -54.52
N LYS A 210 -18.22 0.90 -55.16
CA LYS A 210 -17.12 1.25 -56.06
C LYS A 210 -17.67 2.24 -57.09
N LYS A 211 -17.09 3.45 -57.14
CA LYS A 211 -17.38 4.41 -58.22
C LYS A 211 -17.13 3.71 -59.57
N PRO A 212 -18.03 3.89 -60.55
CA PRO A 212 -17.90 3.30 -61.88
C PRO A 212 -16.64 3.80 -62.60
#